data_AF-A0A969SS04-F1
#
_entry.id   AF-A0A969SS04-F1
#
_cell.length_a   1.000
_cell.length_b   1.000
_cell.length_c   1.000
_cell.angle_alpha   90.00
_cell.angle_beta   90.00
_cell.angle_gamma   90.00
#
_symmetry.space_group_name_H-M   'P 1'
#
loop_
_entity.id
_entity.type
_entity.pdbx_description
1 polymer ?
#
loop_
_entity_poly.entity_id
_entity_poly.type
_entity_poly.pdbx_seq_one_letter_code
_entity_poly.pdbx_strand_id
1 'polypeptide(L)'
;MEKKEKEPKMMPSKIRLSHSSLEKYHLCSERWRLHYQEGYRTNSIGSALFFGNAFGSAVQEGAKNGLTIEETKILFDKYFKSMDFNGEIIDLENTDKTRYYKGDLKIEYVPLEIISTVDPKILEDLPSVFKLQNEGNLHYDYQKDLNKLCWYSMKYKGHRLIESYYEKVIPRIKKVYEIEKPINLETNDGSAHLIGFIDLIVDFEMDDGSVQKVLFDNKTASKPYSKNAIIEKQQLTIYEYAENIGKVGYIVAIKDTFKIQILIGEIPIDIQEKYITIIDETLHNIKNNVFEKNPKSCRAFGQICEFYDICFKSDDSKLIKKEVKNA
;
A
#
# COMPACT_ATOMS: atom_id res chain seq x y z
N MET A 1 19.26 -36.11 -11.69
CA MET A 1 17.94 -35.90 -11.05
C MET A 1 17.02 -35.30 -12.10
N GLU A 2 16.14 -36.11 -12.68
CA GLU A 2 15.09 -35.62 -13.58
C GLU A 2 14.16 -34.71 -12.78
N LYS A 3 14.05 -33.44 -13.20
CA LYS A 3 13.02 -32.53 -12.68
C LYS A 3 11.68 -33.09 -13.15
N LYS A 4 10.97 -33.79 -12.27
CA LYS A 4 9.55 -34.11 -12.49
C LYS A 4 8.82 -32.80 -12.77
N GLU A 5 8.31 -32.63 -13.99
CA GLU A 5 7.39 -31.55 -14.32
C GLU A 5 6.22 -31.65 -13.34
N LYS A 6 6.07 -30.64 -12.49
CA LYS A 6 4.94 -30.57 -11.56
C LYS A 6 3.69 -30.40 -12.42
N GLU A 7 2.74 -31.32 -12.28
CA GLU A 7 1.41 -31.18 -12.88
C GLU A 7 0.84 -29.80 -12.50
N PRO A 8 0.27 -29.06 -13.47
CA PRO A 8 -0.26 -27.73 -13.22
C PRO A 8 -1.38 -27.83 -12.18
N LYS A 9 -1.22 -27.11 -11.07
CA LYS A 9 -2.30 -26.98 -10.06
C LYS A 9 -3.56 -26.45 -10.76
N MET A 10 -4.67 -27.17 -10.64
CA MET A 10 -5.99 -26.69 -11.09
C MET A 10 -6.25 -25.30 -10.50
N MET A 11 -6.57 -24.35 -11.36
CA MET A 11 -6.94 -23.01 -10.92
C MET A 11 -8.28 -23.04 -10.18
N PRO A 12 -8.48 -22.18 -9.17
CA PRO A 12 -9.79 -22.00 -8.56
C PRO A 12 -10.83 -21.61 -9.63
N SER A 13 -12.07 -22.03 -9.45
CA SER A 13 -13.17 -21.81 -10.40
C SER A 13 -13.54 -20.33 -10.58
N LYS A 14 -13.11 -19.45 -9.65
CA LYS A 14 -13.28 -18.00 -9.74
C LYS A 14 -11.99 -17.26 -9.37
N ILE A 15 -11.50 -16.41 -10.26
CA ILE A 15 -10.31 -15.58 -10.01
C ILE A 15 -10.74 -14.29 -9.27
N ARG A 16 -10.09 -13.99 -8.14
CA ARG A 16 -10.27 -12.72 -7.43
C ARG A 16 -9.11 -11.80 -7.74
N LEU A 17 -9.38 -10.67 -8.38
CA LEU A 17 -8.40 -9.61 -8.60
C LEU A 17 -8.70 -8.43 -7.70
N SER A 18 -7.66 -7.84 -7.12
CA SER A 18 -7.72 -6.49 -6.55
C SER A 18 -6.95 -5.54 -7.44
N HIS A 19 -7.09 -4.23 -7.23
CA HIS A 19 -6.25 -3.25 -7.93
C HIS A 19 -4.74 -3.53 -7.73
N SER A 20 -4.32 -3.79 -6.49
CA SER A 20 -2.91 -4.14 -6.20
C SER A 20 -2.45 -5.44 -6.86
N SER A 21 -3.38 -6.39 -7.04
CA SER A 21 -3.14 -7.62 -7.82
C SER A 21 -2.94 -7.29 -9.30
N LEU A 22 -3.80 -6.45 -9.88
CA LEU A 22 -3.71 -6.00 -11.27
C LEU A 22 -2.40 -5.24 -11.55
N GLU A 23 -2.03 -4.28 -10.70
CA GLU A 23 -0.74 -3.56 -10.83
C GLU A 23 0.45 -4.52 -10.75
N LYS A 24 0.39 -5.52 -9.86
CA LYS A 24 1.45 -6.53 -9.74
C LYS A 24 1.58 -7.33 -11.03
N TYR A 25 0.46 -7.71 -11.66
CA TYR A 25 0.43 -8.42 -12.93
C TYR A 25 1.04 -7.58 -14.06
N HIS A 26 0.58 -6.34 -14.24
CA HIS A 26 1.10 -5.46 -15.29
C HIS A 26 2.56 -5.06 -15.11
N LEU A 27 3.03 -4.97 -13.86
CA LEU A 27 4.45 -4.74 -13.62
C LEU A 27 5.27 -5.95 -14.05
N CYS A 28 4.85 -7.16 -13.65
CA CYS A 28 5.47 -8.43 -14.06
C CYS A 28 4.52 -9.59 -13.74
N SER A 29 3.99 -10.24 -14.77
CA SER A 29 3.04 -11.35 -14.62
C SER A 29 3.66 -12.56 -13.89
N GLU A 30 4.96 -12.81 -14.03
CA GLU A 30 5.65 -13.83 -13.24
C GLU A 30 5.69 -13.49 -11.74
N ARG A 31 5.90 -12.21 -11.39
CA ARG A 31 5.84 -11.74 -9.99
C ARG A 31 4.44 -11.94 -9.42
N TRP A 32 3.40 -11.76 -10.24
CA TRP A 32 2.03 -12.06 -9.85
C TRP A 32 1.84 -13.55 -9.57
N ARG A 33 2.26 -14.43 -10.49
CA ARG A 33 2.14 -15.89 -10.37
C ARG A 33 2.81 -16.42 -9.11
N LEU A 34 4.06 -16.04 -8.87
CA LEU A 34 4.82 -16.43 -7.67
C LEU A 34 4.09 -16.01 -6.38
N HIS A 35 3.50 -14.82 -6.38
CA HIS A 35 2.76 -14.32 -5.23
C HIS A 35 1.40 -15.03 -5.07
N TYR A 36 0.49 -14.92 -6.03
CA TYR A 36 -0.90 -15.33 -5.85
C TYR A 36 -1.14 -16.82 -6.11
N GLN A 37 -0.44 -17.44 -7.07
CA GLN A 37 -0.65 -18.84 -7.44
C GLN A 37 0.31 -19.79 -6.71
N GLU A 38 1.55 -19.38 -6.47
CA GLU A 38 2.53 -20.22 -5.76
C GLU A 38 2.64 -19.94 -4.26
N GLY A 39 2.07 -18.82 -3.79
CA GLY A 39 2.00 -18.49 -2.37
C GLY A 39 3.30 -17.92 -1.79
N TYR A 40 4.27 -17.51 -2.61
CA TYR A 40 5.51 -16.90 -2.12
C TYR A 40 5.25 -15.50 -1.53
N ARG A 41 5.79 -15.24 -0.33
CA ARG A 41 5.70 -13.97 0.39
C ARG A 41 7.07 -13.53 0.86
N THR A 42 7.26 -12.22 0.98
CA THR A 42 8.44 -11.68 1.66
C THR A 42 8.39 -12.01 3.15
N ASN A 43 9.55 -12.19 3.75
CA ASN A 43 9.71 -12.28 5.20
C ASN A 43 9.76 -10.90 5.89
N SER A 44 9.83 -9.82 5.11
CA SER A 44 9.81 -8.44 5.59
C SER A 44 8.66 -7.63 5.02
N ILE A 45 8.15 -6.66 5.77
CA ILE A 45 7.12 -5.71 5.35
C ILE A 45 7.67 -4.28 5.23
N GLY A 46 7.35 -3.59 4.13
CA GLY A 46 7.77 -2.21 3.94
C GLY A 46 6.95 -1.22 4.77
N SER A 47 7.61 -0.20 5.32
CA SER A 47 7.02 0.87 6.13
C SER A 47 5.80 1.55 5.52
N ALA A 48 5.82 1.77 4.21
CA ALA A 48 4.74 2.42 3.49
C ALA A 48 3.39 1.70 3.65
N LEU A 49 3.40 0.36 3.71
CA LEU A 49 2.17 -0.43 3.78
C LEU A 49 1.48 -0.27 5.14
N PHE A 50 2.19 -0.57 6.23
CA PHE A 50 1.57 -0.52 7.56
C PHE A 50 1.32 0.91 8.05
N PHE A 51 2.18 1.85 7.67
CA PHE A 51 1.94 3.27 7.94
C PHE A 51 0.69 3.78 7.20
N GLY A 52 0.59 3.48 5.90
CA GLY A 52 -0.55 3.87 5.08
C GLY A 52 -1.86 3.30 5.60
N ASN A 53 -1.88 2.00 5.95
CA ASN A 53 -3.04 1.35 6.53
C ASN A 53 -3.43 1.97 7.88
N ALA A 54 -2.48 2.14 8.80
CA ALA A 54 -2.76 2.72 10.11
C ALA A 54 -3.28 4.16 10.03
N PHE A 55 -2.67 4.98 9.17
CA PHE A 55 -3.12 6.34 8.92
C PHE A 55 -4.51 6.38 8.30
N GLY A 56 -4.73 5.62 7.21
CA GLY A 56 -6.01 5.54 6.51
C GLY A 56 -7.14 5.13 7.43
N SER A 57 -6.99 4.01 8.15
CA SER A 57 -7.99 3.53 9.10
C SER A 57 -8.30 4.54 10.19
N ALA A 58 -7.28 5.22 10.75
CA ALA A 58 -7.48 6.22 11.78
C ALA A 58 -8.28 7.43 11.28
N VAL A 59 -7.90 8.04 10.15
CA VAL A 59 -8.59 9.25 9.65
C VAL A 59 -10.00 8.96 9.13
N GLN A 60 -10.22 7.78 8.58
CA GLN A 60 -11.54 7.32 8.17
C GLN A 60 -12.46 7.13 9.38
N GLU A 61 -11.99 6.41 10.40
CA GLU A 61 -12.77 6.23 11.64
C GLU A 61 -13.02 7.57 12.35
N GLY A 62 -12.02 8.45 12.35
CA GLY A 62 -12.14 9.83 12.83
C GLY A 62 -13.22 10.63 12.10
N ALA A 63 -13.22 10.58 10.77
CA ALA A 63 -14.25 11.23 9.94
C ALA A 63 -15.64 10.62 10.15
N LYS A 64 -15.75 9.30 10.28
CA LYS A 64 -17.02 8.58 10.48
C LYS A 64 -17.69 8.96 11.78
N ASN A 65 -16.92 8.95 12.86
CA ASN A 65 -17.43 9.02 14.22
C ASN A 65 -17.31 10.44 14.81
N GLY A 66 -16.82 11.41 14.03
CA GLY A 66 -16.64 12.79 14.48
C GLY A 66 -15.62 12.91 15.61
N LEU A 67 -14.56 12.09 15.57
CA LEU A 67 -13.54 12.08 16.63
C LEU A 67 -12.71 13.35 16.60
N THR A 68 -12.17 13.72 17.74
CA THR A 68 -11.17 14.79 17.86
C THR A 68 -9.82 14.38 17.26
N ILE A 69 -8.93 15.36 17.10
CA ILE A 69 -7.53 15.13 16.68
C ILE A 69 -6.84 14.13 17.61
N GLU A 70 -7.00 14.30 18.93
CA GLU A 70 -6.31 13.47 19.92
C GLU A 70 -6.85 12.04 19.96
N GLU A 71 -8.17 11.86 19.87
CA GLU A 71 -8.77 10.52 19.75
C GLU A 71 -8.30 9.81 18.47
N THR A 72 -8.16 10.54 17.37
CA THR A 72 -7.66 9.97 16.11
C THR A 72 -6.18 9.61 16.17
N LYS A 73 -5.35 10.40 16.87
CA LYS A 73 -3.95 10.03 17.15
C LYS A 73 -3.85 8.76 17.99
N ILE A 74 -4.73 8.58 18.96
CA ILE A 74 -4.81 7.35 19.77
C ILE A 74 -5.16 6.13 18.91
N LEU A 75 -6.13 6.28 17.98
CA LEU A 75 -6.47 5.21 17.03
C LEU A 75 -5.30 4.89 16.09
N PHE A 76 -4.64 5.92 15.56
CA PHE A 76 -3.44 5.72 14.76
C PHE A 76 -2.36 4.96 15.52
N ASP A 77 -2.05 5.34 16.76
CA ASP A 77 -1.08 4.64 17.60
C ASP A 77 -1.45 3.17 17.80
N LYS A 78 -2.74 2.88 18.03
CA LYS A 78 -3.24 1.52 18.14
C LYS A 78 -3.02 0.72 16.85
N TYR A 79 -3.37 1.28 15.69
CA TYR A 79 -3.20 0.61 14.40
C TYR A 79 -1.73 0.50 13.97
N PHE A 80 -0.89 1.46 14.37
CA PHE A 80 0.53 1.51 14.03
C PHE A 80 1.43 0.69 14.95
N LYS A 81 0.89 0.23 16.10
CA LYS A 81 1.62 -0.62 17.05
C LYS A 81 1.77 -2.06 16.55
N SER A 82 0.75 -2.61 15.90
CA SER A 82 0.76 -4.02 15.51
C SER A 82 -0.05 -4.28 14.25
N MET A 83 0.33 -5.32 13.50
CA MET A 83 -0.44 -5.77 12.34
C MET A 83 -0.37 -7.27 12.13
N ASP A 84 -1.37 -7.84 11.44
CA ASP A 84 -1.23 -9.19 10.87
C ASP A 84 -0.26 -9.11 9.69
N PHE A 85 0.87 -9.79 9.84
CA PHE A 85 1.80 -10.04 8.76
C PHE A 85 2.05 -11.53 8.64
N ASN A 86 1.67 -12.07 7.48
CA ASN A 86 1.78 -13.47 7.17
C ASN A 86 1.01 -14.44 8.11
N GLY A 87 -0.05 -13.99 8.79
CA GLY A 87 -0.84 -14.81 9.72
C GLY A 87 -0.34 -14.75 11.16
N GLU A 88 0.62 -13.87 11.43
CA GLU A 88 1.18 -13.60 12.75
C GLU A 88 0.95 -12.11 13.08
N ILE A 89 0.50 -11.82 14.29
CA ILE A 89 0.44 -10.44 14.78
C ILE A 89 1.86 -10.03 15.16
N ILE A 90 2.44 -9.10 14.40
CA ILE A 90 3.77 -8.55 14.67
C ILE A 90 3.66 -7.24 15.44
N ASP A 91 4.53 -7.06 16.44
CA ASP A 91 4.76 -5.78 17.10
C ASP A 91 5.69 -4.93 16.22
N LEU A 92 5.14 -3.88 15.60
CA LEU A 92 5.85 -3.05 14.63
C LEU A 92 6.97 -2.20 15.26
N GLU A 93 6.92 -1.97 16.58
CA GLU A 93 7.95 -1.23 17.32
C GLU A 93 9.20 -2.08 17.55
N ASN A 94 9.02 -3.37 17.86
CA ASN A 94 10.09 -4.24 18.36
C ASN A 94 10.51 -5.36 17.39
N THR A 95 9.97 -5.36 16.16
CA THR A 95 10.24 -6.40 15.15
C THR A 95 11.40 -6.03 14.21
N ASP A 96 12.16 -7.05 13.80
CA ASP A 96 13.12 -7.02 12.71
C ASP A 96 12.47 -7.30 11.33
N LYS A 97 11.19 -7.71 11.31
CA LYS A 97 10.44 -8.04 10.09
C LYS A 97 9.97 -6.79 9.32
N THR A 98 10.27 -5.58 9.79
CA THR A 98 9.94 -4.34 9.08
C THR A 98 11.15 -3.81 8.31
N ARG A 99 10.89 -3.26 7.13
CA ARG A 99 11.86 -2.57 6.29
C ARG A 99 11.47 -1.11 6.18
N TYR A 100 12.28 -0.25 6.77
CA TYR A 100 12.14 1.19 6.66
C TYR A 100 13.03 1.72 5.52
N TYR A 101 12.81 2.97 5.16
CA TYR A 101 13.64 3.65 4.16
C TYR A 101 14.33 4.85 4.79
N LYS A 102 15.41 5.31 4.17
CA LYS A 102 16.16 6.48 4.64
C LYS A 102 15.25 7.69 4.94
N GLY A 103 14.22 7.90 4.12
CA GLY A 103 13.27 9.00 4.31
C GLY A 103 12.35 8.84 5.52
N ASP A 104 12.20 7.64 6.07
CA ASP A 104 11.33 7.38 7.22
C ASP A 104 11.96 7.84 8.54
N LEU A 105 13.29 7.98 8.60
CA LEU A 105 14.00 8.46 9.79
C LEU A 105 14.36 9.94 9.70
N LYS A 106 13.91 10.67 10.72
CA LYS A 106 14.35 12.01 11.12
C LYS A 106 14.66 11.94 12.60
N ILE A 107 15.94 12.04 12.95
CA ILE A 107 16.41 11.81 14.33
C ILE A 107 15.81 12.82 15.31
N GLU A 108 15.56 14.04 14.83
CA GLU A 108 14.90 15.11 15.57
C GLU A 108 13.45 14.80 15.96
N TYR A 109 12.84 13.76 15.37
CA TYR A 109 11.49 13.30 15.70
C TYR A 109 11.50 12.09 16.65
N VAL A 110 12.69 11.62 17.04
CA VAL A 110 12.83 10.47 17.95
C VAL A 110 13.05 11.00 19.36
N PRO A 111 12.31 10.51 20.37
CA PRO A 111 12.53 10.91 21.76
C PRO A 111 13.95 10.58 22.23
N LEU A 112 14.56 11.46 23.04
CA LEU A 112 15.95 11.32 23.51
C LEU A 112 16.15 10.03 24.32
N GLU A 113 15.14 9.63 25.09
CA GLU A 113 15.11 8.38 25.85
C GLU A 113 15.12 7.13 24.97
N ILE A 114 14.74 7.23 23.71
CA ILE A 114 14.85 6.13 22.74
C ILE A 114 16.23 6.14 22.09
N ILE A 115 16.73 7.33 21.73
CA ILE A 115 18.08 7.50 21.16
C ILE A 115 19.15 6.97 22.13
N SER A 116 18.98 7.15 23.45
CA SER A 116 19.92 6.63 24.45
C SER A 116 19.89 5.11 24.62
N THR A 117 18.91 4.41 24.04
CA THR A 117 18.77 2.94 24.15
C THR A 117 19.37 2.16 22.99
N VAL A 118 19.75 2.82 21.90
CA VAL A 118 20.29 2.17 20.69
C VAL A 118 21.82 2.19 20.68
N ASP A 119 22.46 1.26 19.96
CA ASP A 119 23.91 1.29 19.76
C ASP A 119 24.34 2.61 19.08
N PRO A 120 25.19 3.45 19.72
CA PRO A 120 25.67 4.70 19.14
C PRO A 120 26.29 4.56 17.75
N LYS A 121 26.88 3.40 17.42
CA LYS A 121 27.49 3.12 16.11
C LYS A 121 26.48 3.21 14.96
N ILE A 122 25.20 2.95 15.23
CA ILE A 122 24.13 3.09 14.22
C ILE A 122 23.96 4.56 13.84
N LEU A 123 24.12 5.46 14.81
CA LEU A 123 23.94 6.90 14.63
C LEU A 123 25.14 7.55 13.93
N GLU A 124 26.33 6.96 14.05
CA GLU A 124 27.56 7.45 13.43
C GLU A 124 27.51 7.44 11.89
N ASP A 125 26.91 6.41 11.27
CA ASP A 125 26.82 6.28 9.81
C ASP A 125 25.48 5.66 9.35
N LEU A 126 24.38 6.37 9.61
CA LEU A 126 23.04 6.00 9.15
C LEU A 126 22.97 5.66 7.64
N PRO A 127 23.60 6.42 6.72
CA PRO A 127 23.61 6.06 5.30
C PRO A 127 24.12 4.63 5.01
N SER A 128 25.23 4.22 5.64
CA SER A 128 25.75 2.86 5.49
C SER A 128 24.85 1.81 6.14
N VAL A 129 24.26 2.10 7.29
CA VAL A 129 23.29 1.20 7.94
C VAL A 129 22.08 0.96 7.04
N PHE A 130 21.48 2.00 6.45
CA PHE A 130 20.38 1.84 5.50
C PHE A 130 20.78 1.09 4.23
N LYS A 131 22.01 1.28 3.75
CA LYS A 131 22.54 0.51 2.61
C LYS A 131 22.60 -0.98 2.95
N LEU A 132 23.17 -1.34 4.10
CA LEU A 132 23.24 -2.74 4.56
C LEU A 132 21.85 -3.36 4.74
N GLN A 133 20.88 -2.62 5.27
CA GLN A 133 19.49 -3.10 5.37
C GLN A 133 18.90 -3.41 4.00
N ASN A 134 19.06 -2.52 3.02
CA ASN A 134 18.54 -2.72 1.66
C ASN A 134 19.18 -3.92 0.95
N GLU A 135 20.43 -4.22 1.27
CA GLU A 135 21.15 -5.39 0.77
C GLU A 135 20.81 -6.69 1.53
N GLY A 136 20.10 -6.59 2.67
CA GLY A 136 19.79 -7.73 3.54
C GLY A 136 20.99 -8.22 4.35
N ASN A 137 21.99 -7.35 4.57
CA ASN A 137 23.26 -7.66 5.21
C ASN A 137 23.43 -6.99 6.58
N LEU A 138 22.40 -6.30 7.09
CA LEU A 138 22.47 -5.63 8.39
C LEU A 138 22.37 -6.64 9.53
N HIS A 139 23.24 -6.50 10.54
CA HIS A 139 23.20 -7.34 11.75
C HIS A 139 21.84 -7.23 12.46
N TYR A 140 21.36 -8.34 13.03
CA TYR A 140 20.04 -8.42 13.66
C TYR A 140 19.80 -7.33 14.73
N ASP A 141 20.75 -7.13 15.64
CA ASP A 141 20.61 -6.11 16.68
C ASP A 141 20.53 -4.69 16.10
N TYR A 142 21.31 -4.41 15.04
CA TYR A 142 21.28 -3.11 14.36
C TYR A 142 20.00 -2.91 13.57
N GLN A 143 19.43 -3.97 13.02
CA GLN A 143 18.14 -3.96 12.36
C GLN A 143 17.02 -3.60 13.35
N LYS A 144 17.03 -4.16 14.57
CA LYS A 144 16.06 -3.83 15.62
C LYS A 144 16.15 -2.38 16.07
N ASP A 145 17.36 -1.91 16.37
CA ASP A 145 17.60 -0.54 16.81
C ASP A 145 17.20 0.47 15.73
N LEU A 146 17.61 0.24 14.47
CA LEU A 146 17.20 1.09 13.35
C LEU A 146 15.68 1.10 13.19
N ASN A 147 15.01 -0.06 13.27
CA ASN A 147 13.56 -0.16 13.16
C ASN A 147 12.85 0.61 14.28
N LYS A 148 13.36 0.54 15.52
CA LYS A 148 12.83 1.29 16.65
C LYS A 148 12.92 2.80 16.43
N LEU A 149 14.09 3.31 16.00
CA LEU A 149 14.26 4.73 15.66
C LEU A 149 13.30 5.17 14.56
N CYS A 150 13.18 4.38 13.49
CA CYS A 150 12.28 4.68 12.38
C CYS A 150 10.81 4.65 12.80
N TRP A 151 10.41 3.71 13.66
CA TRP A 151 9.05 3.59 14.16
C TRP A 151 8.63 4.85 14.92
N TYR A 152 9.46 5.36 15.84
CA TYR A 152 9.17 6.60 16.57
C TYR A 152 9.13 7.83 15.67
N SER A 153 10.07 7.95 14.72
CA SER A 153 10.06 9.04 13.75
C SER A 153 8.78 9.00 12.89
N MET A 154 8.38 7.83 12.40
CA MET A 154 7.16 7.65 11.61
C MET A 154 5.90 7.89 12.44
N LYS A 155 5.86 7.45 13.71
CA LYS A 155 4.76 7.74 14.63
C LYS A 155 4.54 9.26 14.77
N TYR A 156 5.63 10.00 15.01
CA TYR A 156 5.58 11.47 15.03
C TYR A 156 5.03 12.05 13.73
N LYS A 157 5.52 11.58 12.57
CA LYS A 157 5.00 12.02 11.26
C LYS A 157 3.50 11.74 11.11
N GLY A 158 3.03 10.56 11.55
CA GLY A 158 1.61 10.21 11.53
C GLY A 158 0.75 11.20 12.31
N HIS A 159 1.17 11.57 13.53
CA HIS A 159 0.47 12.57 14.35
C HIS A 159 0.38 13.93 13.65
N ARG A 160 1.47 14.39 13.05
CA ARG A 160 1.50 15.67 12.30
C ARG A 160 0.63 15.63 11.05
N LEU A 161 0.56 14.49 10.37
CA LEU A 161 -0.34 14.31 9.22
C LEU A 161 -1.81 14.31 9.63
N ILE A 162 -2.16 13.73 10.79
CA ILE A 162 -3.53 13.75 11.32
C ILE A 162 -3.95 15.19 11.60
N GLU A 163 -3.12 15.98 12.26
CA GLU A 163 -3.39 17.40 12.50
C GLU A 163 -3.65 18.16 11.18
N SER A 164 -2.81 17.92 10.19
CA SER A 164 -2.93 18.55 8.87
C SER A 164 -4.19 18.11 8.12
N TYR A 165 -4.59 16.84 8.28
CA TYR A 165 -5.82 16.30 7.72
C TYR A 165 -7.05 16.95 8.37
N TYR A 166 -7.04 17.13 9.69
CA TYR A 166 -8.10 17.81 10.43
C TYR A 166 -8.18 19.30 10.13
N GLU A 167 -7.07 19.94 9.80
CA GLU A 167 -7.07 21.34 9.38
C GLU A 167 -7.62 21.51 7.95
N LYS A 168 -7.25 20.62 7.02
CA LYS A 168 -7.46 20.82 5.58
C LYS A 168 -8.62 20.03 4.98
N VAL A 169 -8.97 18.88 5.54
CA VAL A 169 -9.93 17.93 4.94
C VAL A 169 -11.22 17.89 5.72
N ILE A 170 -11.16 17.61 7.03
CA ILE A 170 -12.35 17.41 7.86
C ILE A 170 -13.35 18.59 7.77
N PRO A 171 -12.95 19.87 7.82
CA PRO A 171 -13.89 21.00 7.75
C PRO A 171 -14.62 21.11 6.40
N ARG A 172 -14.05 20.53 5.35
CA ARG A 172 -14.59 20.53 3.99
C ARG A 172 -15.55 19.37 3.74
N ILE A 173 -15.53 18.33 4.57
CA ILE A 173 -16.50 17.24 4.52
C ILE A 173 -17.82 17.75 5.12
N LYS A 174 -18.87 17.83 4.30
CA LYS A 174 -20.21 18.27 4.72
C LYS A 174 -21.10 17.11 5.12
N LYS A 175 -20.91 15.96 4.49
CA LYS A 175 -21.64 14.72 4.79
C LYS A 175 -20.81 13.52 4.41
N VAL A 176 -20.76 12.52 5.30
CA VAL A 176 -20.19 11.20 5.01
C VAL A 176 -21.31 10.27 4.56
N TYR A 177 -21.15 9.64 3.39
CA TYR A 177 -22.08 8.61 2.91
C TYR A 177 -21.57 7.23 3.25
N GLU A 178 -20.33 6.94 2.87
CA GLU A 178 -19.74 5.61 2.98
C GLU A 178 -18.25 5.71 3.30
N ILE A 179 -17.75 4.73 4.04
CA ILE A 179 -16.34 4.57 4.41
C ILE A 179 -15.99 3.09 4.26
N GLU A 180 -14.83 2.80 3.66
CA GLU A 180 -14.37 1.43 3.39
C GLU A 180 -15.44 0.61 2.64
N LYS A 181 -16.11 1.24 1.65
CA LYS A 181 -17.19 0.60 0.90
C LYS A 181 -16.61 -0.52 0.02
N PRO A 182 -17.01 -1.79 0.20
CA PRO A 182 -16.54 -2.86 -0.65
C PRO A 182 -17.15 -2.71 -2.06
N ILE A 183 -16.32 -2.91 -3.08
CA ILE A 183 -16.77 -3.09 -4.45
C ILE A 183 -16.53 -4.53 -4.89
N ASN A 184 -17.45 -5.04 -5.71
CA ASN A 184 -17.34 -6.34 -6.33
C ASN A 184 -17.89 -6.24 -7.77
N LEU A 185 -16.99 -6.10 -8.73
CA LEU A 185 -17.33 -6.09 -10.15
C LEU A 185 -17.09 -7.48 -10.72
N GLU A 186 -18.14 -8.10 -11.23
CA GLU A 186 -18.07 -9.38 -11.92
C GLU A 186 -17.78 -9.15 -13.40
N THR A 187 -16.90 -9.96 -13.99
CA THR A 187 -16.68 -9.92 -15.45
C THR A 187 -17.91 -10.38 -16.22
N ASN A 188 -18.02 -9.97 -17.47
CA ASN A 188 -19.15 -10.31 -18.35
C ASN A 188 -19.39 -11.84 -18.45
N ASP A 189 -18.34 -12.65 -18.30
CA ASP A 189 -18.41 -14.12 -18.35
C ASP A 189 -18.58 -14.80 -16.97
N GLY A 190 -18.74 -14.04 -15.88
CA GLY A 190 -18.93 -14.56 -14.51
C GLY A 190 -17.72 -15.27 -13.89
N SER A 191 -16.59 -15.25 -14.58
CA SER A 191 -15.41 -16.06 -14.24
C SER A 191 -14.48 -15.42 -13.21
N ALA A 192 -14.64 -14.12 -12.97
CA ALA A 192 -13.77 -13.36 -12.09
C ALA A 192 -14.48 -12.20 -11.42
N HIS A 193 -13.94 -11.82 -10.27
CA HIS A 193 -14.39 -10.69 -9.48
C HIS A 193 -13.23 -9.73 -9.24
N LEU A 194 -13.45 -8.46 -9.57
CA LEU A 194 -12.61 -7.36 -9.15
C LEU A 194 -13.12 -6.83 -7.81
N ILE A 195 -12.30 -6.96 -6.79
CA ILE A 195 -12.61 -6.62 -5.40
C ILE A 195 -11.75 -5.44 -4.97
N GLY A 196 -12.36 -4.46 -4.32
CA GLY A 196 -11.69 -3.29 -3.79
C GLY A 196 -12.47 -2.70 -2.63
N PHE A 197 -11.86 -1.69 -2.00
CA PHE A 197 -12.49 -0.93 -0.93
C PHE A 197 -12.30 0.55 -1.25
N ILE A 198 -13.41 1.26 -1.31
CA ILE A 198 -13.41 2.71 -1.49
C ILE A 198 -13.27 3.34 -0.10
N ASP A 199 -12.21 4.10 0.07
CA ASP A 199 -11.87 4.69 1.36
C ASP A 199 -12.97 5.62 1.89
N LEU A 200 -13.52 6.49 1.02
CA LEU A 200 -14.44 7.54 1.45
C LEU A 200 -15.36 8.03 0.32
N ILE A 201 -16.66 8.13 0.57
CA ILE A 201 -17.63 8.83 -0.29
C ILE A 201 -18.32 9.91 0.54
N VAL A 202 -18.20 11.18 0.11
CA VAL A 202 -18.62 12.35 0.89
C VAL A 202 -19.24 13.44 0.00
N ASP A 203 -20.06 14.29 0.60
CA ASP A 203 -20.23 15.66 0.10
C ASP A 203 -19.05 16.51 0.56
N PHE A 204 -18.34 17.09 -0.39
CA PHE A 204 -17.10 17.83 -0.18
C PHE A 204 -17.20 19.26 -0.72
N GLU A 205 -16.80 20.23 0.09
CA GLU A 205 -16.71 21.63 -0.31
C GLU A 205 -15.46 21.87 -1.16
N MET A 206 -15.68 22.34 -2.38
CA MET A 206 -14.67 22.70 -3.38
C MET A 206 -14.08 24.08 -3.09
N ASP A 207 -13.00 24.43 -3.79
CA ASP A 207 -12.31 25.72 -3.56
C ASP A 207 -13.16 26.94 -3.96
N ASP A 208 -14.17 26.76 -4.82
CA ASP A 208 -15.15 27.78 -5.20
C ASP A 208 -16.35 27.87 -4.24
N GLY A 209 -16.35 27.08 -3.15
CA GLY A 209 -17.44 27.00 -2.17
C GLY A 209 -18.60 26.10 -2.59
N SER A 210 -18.58 25.50 -3.78
CA SER A 210 -19.59 24.52 -4.19
C SER A 210 -19.43 23.23 -3.39
N VAL A 211 -20.55 22.53 -3.11
CA VAL A 211 -20.52 21.21 -2.47
C VAL A 211 -20.82 20.16 -3.52
N GLN A 212 -19.91 19.21 -3.69
CA GLN A 212 -20.04 18.13 -4.67
C GLN A 212 -19.85 16.78 -3.99
N LYS A 213 -20.58 15.77 -4.46
CA LYS A 213 -20.36 14.40 -4.02
C LYS A 213 -19.07 13.88 -4.68
N VAL A 214 -18.12 13.42 -3.88
CA VAL A 214 -16.81 12.96 -4.34
C VAL A 214 -16.46 11.63 -3.69
N LEU A 215 -15.90 10.74 -4.50
CA LEU A 215 -15.22 9.54 -4.03
C LEU A 215 -13.73 9.84 -3.84
N PHE A 216 -13.20 9.59 -2.65
CA PHE A 216 -11.79 9.75 -2.34
C PHE A 216 -11.09 8.44 -2.06
N ASP A 217 -9.82 8.40 -2.44
CA ASP A 217 -8.84 7.43 -1.96
C ASP A 217 -7.73 8.18 -1.17
N ASN A 218 -7.47 7.73 0.05
CA ASN A 218 -6.50 8.31 0.96
C ASN A 218 -5.12 7.69 0.70
N LYS A 219 -4.13 8.53 0.40
CA LYS A 219 -2.76 8.10 0.17
C LYS A 219 -1.81 8.76 1.14
N THR A 220 -0.81 8.00 1.58
CA THR A 220 0.40 8.57 2.20
C THR A 220 1.54 8.47 1.20
N ALA A 221 2.33 9.54 1.08
CA ALA A 221 3.42 9.59 0.10
C ALA A 221 4.61 10.40 0.61
N SER A 222 5.80 10.13 0.08
CA SER A 222 6.96 10.97 0.34
C SER A 222 6.99 12.25 -0.51
N LYS A 223 6.19 12.29 -1.59
CA LYS A 223 6.14 13.41 -2.54
C LYS A 223 4.71 13.67 -3.00
N PRO A 224 4.38 14.92 -3.40
CA PRO A 224 3.11 15.22 -4.07
C PRO A 224 2.91 14.37 -5.32
N TYR A 225 1.66 14.05 -5.62
CA TYR A 225 1.27 13.42 -6.87
C TYR A 225 1.25 14.44 -8.01
N SER A 226 1.49 13.96 -9.23
CA SER A 226 1.29 14.76 -10.44
C SER A 226 -0.18 15.16 -10.58
N LYS A 227 -0.45 16.27 -11.28
CA LYS A 227 -1.84 16.69 -11.56
C LYS A 227 -2.63 15.65 -12.36
N ASN A 228 -1.93 14.87 -13.19
CA ASN A 228 -2.52 13.84 -14.03
C ASN A 228 -2.75 12.51 -13.29
N ALA A 229 -2.37 12.41 -12.01
CA ALA A 229 -2.47 11.16 -11.26
C ALA A 229 -3.90 10.59 -11.21
N ILE A 230 -4.94 11.44 -11.29
CA ILE A 230 -6.34 11.00 -11.33
C ILE A 230 -6.62 10.09 -12.54
N ILE A 231 -6.05 10.42 -13.70
CA ILE A 231 -6.27 9.69 -14.96
C ILE A 231 -5.26 8.54 -15.11
N GLU A 232 -4.01 8.77 -14.69
CA GLU A 232 -2.92 7.80 -14.85
C GLU A 232 -3.04 6.61 -13.91
N LYS A 233 -3.77 6.72 -12.79
CA LYS A 233 -3.90 5.67 -11.78
C LYS A 233 -5.19 4.88 -11.94
N GLN A 234 -5.03 3.56 -12.05
CA GLN A 234 -6.12 2.64 -12.35
C GLN A 234 -7.17 2.55 -11.22
N GLN A 235 -6.77 2.80 -9.97
CA GLN A 235 -7.64 2.61 -8.79
C GLN A 235 -8.94 3.40 -8.86
N LEU A 236 -8.84 4.72 -9.03
CA LEU A 236 -10.01 5.59 -9.05
C LEU A 236 -10.89 5.31 -10.26
N THR A 237 -10.30 4.82 -11.36
CA THR A 237 -11.09 4.44 -12.55
C THR A 237 -11.99 3.26 -12.25
N ILE A 238 -11.46 2.23 -11.57
CA ILE A 238 -12.25 1.06 -11.15
C ILE A 238 -13.39 1.49 -10.21
N TYR A 239 -13.07 2.39 -9.27
CA TYR A 239 -14.04 2.85 -8.27
C TYR A 239 -15.13 3.71 -8.89
N GLU A 240 -14.76 4.61 -9.81
CA GLU A 240 -15.71 5.42 -10.56
C GLU A 240 -16.61 4.55 -11.43
N TYR A 241 -16.05 3.56 -12.13
CA TYR A 241 -16.85 2.64 -12.93
C TYR A 241 -17.87 1.87 -12.07
N ALA A 242 -17.50 1.50 -10.85
CA ALA A 242 -18.38 0.77 -9.93
C ALA A 242 -19.51 1.64 -9.36
N GLU A 243 -19.24 2.91 -9.07
CA GLU A 243 -20.14 3.77 -8.30
C GLU A 243 -20.85 4.84 -9.12
N ASN A 244 -20.30 5.21 -10.28
CA ASN A 244 -20.79 6.25 -11.18
C ASN A 244 -21.14 7.56 -10.45
N ILE A 245 -20.19 8.09 -9.68
CA ILE A 245 -20.36 9.30 -8.86
C ILE A 245 -20.06 10.57 -9.68
N GLY A 246 -19.28 10.44 -10.75
CA GLY A 246 -18.82 11.51 -11.63
C GLY A 246 -17.52 12.16 -11.15
N LYS A 247 -17.37 12.41 -9.84
CA LYS A 247 -16.19 13.04 -9.24
C LYS A 247 -15.41 12.07 -8.37
N VAL A 248 -14.12 11.97 -8.67
CA VAL A 248 -13.16 11.20 -7.89
C VAL A 248 -11.97 12.04 -7.47
N GLY A 249 -11.25 11.60 -6.44
CA GLY A 249 -10.07 12.29 -6.01
C GLY A 249 -9.11 11.49 -5.14
N TYR A 250 -7.91 12.05 -4.99
CA TYR A 250 -6.92 11.61 -4.02
C TYR A 250 -6.80 12.65 -2.91
N ILE A 251 -6.74 12.18 -1.67
CA ILE A 251 -6.23 12.96 -0.54
C ILE A 251 -4.85 12.42 -0.21
N VAL A 252 -3.81 13.16 -0.58
CA VAL A 252 -2.41 12.74 -0.43
C VAL A 252 -1.77 13.44 0.75
N ALA A 253 -1.47 12.67 1.80
CA ALA A 253 -0.74 13.09 2.98
C ALA A 253 0.77 12.94 2.77
N ILE A 254 1.49 14.07 2.67
CA ILE A 254 2.91 14.12 2.31
C ILE A 254 3.77 14.05 3.58
N LYS A 255 4.40 12.88 3.80
CA LYS A 255 5.11 12.52 5.03
C LYS A 255 6.20 13.50 5.48
N ASP A 256 6.92 14.10 4.54
CA ASP A 256 8.11 14.90 4.86
C ASP A 256 7.80 16.39 5.09
N THR A 257 6.68 16.89 4.56
CA THR A 257 6.29 18.30 4.71
C THR A 257 5.05 18.49 5.57
N PHE A 258 4.41 17.40 5.99
CA PHE A 258 3.13 17.39 6.67
C PHE A 258 2.04 18.15 5.91
N LYS A 259 2.08 18.12 4.56
CA LYS A 259 1.08 18.82 3.74
C LYS A 259 0.05 17.84 3.23
N ILE A 260 -1.18 18.30 3.12
CA ILE A 260 -2.25 17.60 2.41
C ILE A 260 -2.36 18.18 1.01
N GLN A 261 -2.31 17.32 -0.01
CA GLN A 261 -2.65 17.65 -1.38
C GLN A 261 -3.99 16.98 -1.70
N ILE A 262 -4.95 17.77 -2.16
CA ILE A 262 -6.25 17.28 -2.60
C ILE A 262 -6.28 17.40 -4.12
N LEU A 263 -6.54 16.28 -4.80
CA LEU A 263 -6.70 16.22 -6.25
C LEU A 263 -8.12 15.74 -6.52
N ILE A 264 -8.92 16.50 -7.26
CA ILE A 264 -10.29 16.14 -7.64
C ILE A 264 -10.44 16.32 -9.14
N GLY A 265 -11.13 15.39 -9.79
CA GLY A 265 -11.32 15.39 -11.22
C GLY A 265 -12.43 14.44 -11.64
N GLU A 266 -12.56 14.29 -12.95
CA GLU A 266 -13.47 13.36 -13.60
C GLU A 266 -12.63 12.37 -14.40
N ILE A 267 -13.12 11.14 -14.53
CA ILE A 267 -12.49 10.13 -15.37
C ILE A 267 -13.34 9.96 -16.63
N PRO A 268 -12.82 10.34 -17.81
CA PRO A 268 -13.53 10.18 -19.07
C PRO A 268 -13.98 8.74 -19.31
N ILE A 269 -15.17 8.56 -19.89
CA ILE A 269 -15.80 7.24 -20.08
C ILE A 269 -14.94 6.30 -20.93
N ASP A 270 -14.25 6.82 -21.94
CA ASP A 270 -13.34 6.07 -22.82
C ASP A 270 -12.13 5.52 -22.05
N ILE A 271 -11.65 6.25 -21.04
CA ILE A 271 -10.61 5.77 -20.13
C ILE A 271 -11.16 4.63 -19.25
N GLN A 272 -12.40 4.75 -18.77
CA GLN A 272 -13.04 3.69 -17.97
C GLN A 272 -13.18 2.39 -18.79
N GLU A 273 -13.74 2.48 -20.00
CA GLU A 273 -13.91 1.34 -20.90
C GLU A 273 -12.58 0.68 -21.28
N LYS A 274 -11.55 1.49 -21.52
CA LYS A 274 -10.19 0.98 -21.77
C LYS A 274 -9.65 0.18 -20.58
N TYR A 275 -9.88 0.63 -19.35
CA TYR A 275 -9.42 -0.09 -18.16
C TYR A 275 -10.18 -1.40 -17.94
N ILE A 276 -11.48 -1.44 -18.21
CA ILE A 276 -12.25 -2.70 -18.18
C ILE A 276 -11.69 -3.70 -19.19
N THR A 277 -11.38 -3.25 -20.40
CA THR A 277 -10.72 -4.10 -21.41
C THR A 277 -9.39 -4.67 -20.91
N ILE A 278 -8.56 -3.85 -20.26
CA ILE A 278 -7.28 -4.29 -19.67
C ILE A 278 -7.48 -5.35 -18.59
N ILE A 279 -8.54 -5.24 -17.79
CA ILE A 279 -8.89 -6.22 -16.76
C ILE A 279 -9.29 -7.56 -17.39
N ASP A 280 -10.16 -7.52 -18.41
CA ASP A 280 -10.59 -8.72 -19.13
C ASP A 280 -9.42 -9.45 -19.81
N GLU A 281 -8.53 -8.70 -20.47
CA GLU A 281 -7.30 -9.24 -21.06
C GLU A 281 -6.39 -9.88 -20.00
N THR A 282 -6.21 -9.21 -18.85
CA THR A 282 -5.41 -9.74 -17.74
C THR A 282 -5.98 -11.05 -17.23
N LEU A 283 -7.29 -11.12 -17.05
CA LEU A 283 -7.98 -12.33 -16.61
C LEU A 283 -7.88 -13.45 -17.62
N HIS A 284 -8.05 -13.15 -18.91
CA HIS A 284 -7.84 -14.10 -19.99
C HIS A 284 -6.43 -14.68 -19.94
N ASN A 285 -5.41 -13.84 -19.78
CA ASN A 285 -4.02 -14.28 -19.72
C ASN A 285 -3.73 -15.12 -18.46
N ILE A 286 -4.27 -14.72 -17.30
CA ILE A 286 -4.17 -15.52 -16.06
C ILE A 286 -4.76 -16.90 -16.30
N LYS A 287 -6.00 -17.02 -16.79
CA LYS A 287 -6.66 -18.32 -17.06
C LYS A 287 -5.85 -19.23 -17.97
N ASN A 288 -5.20 -18.65 -18.98
CA ASN A 288 -4.38 -19.38 -19.95
C ASN A 288 -2.93 -19.62 -19.47
N ASN A 289 -2.62 -19.36 -18.21
CA ASN A 289 -1.28 -19.49 -17.61
C ASN A 289 -0.19 -18.67 -18.33
N VAL A 290 -0.54 -17.49 -18.85
CA VAL A 290 0.41 -16.59 -19.51
C VAL A 290 1.08 -15.70 -18.46
N PHE A 291 2.32 -16.05 -18.11
CA PHE A 291 3.11 -15.36 -17.08
C PHE A 291 4.54 -15.10 -17.56
N GLU A 292 4.73 -13.97 -18.20
CA GLU A 292 6.04 -13.54 -18.67
C GLU A 292 6.83 -12.81 -17.57
N LYS A 293 8.16 -12.96 -17.62
CA LYS A 293 9.09 -12.16 -16.83
C LYS A 293 9.22 -10.80 -17.47
N ASN A 294 9.28 -9.75 -16.66
CA ASN A 294 9.64 -8.41 -17.10
C ASN A 294 10.99 -7.98 -16.48
N PRO A 295 12.13 -8.23 -17.14
CA PRO A 295 13.45 -7.87 -16.61
C PRO A 295 13.60 -6.37 -16.31
N LYS A 296 12.88 -5.51 -17.05
CA LYS A 296 12.92 -4.05 -16.83
C LYS A 296 12.34 -3.67 -15.47
N SER A 297 11.38 -4.45 -14.95
CA SER A 297 10.78 -4.18 -13.64
C SER A 297 11.54 -4.81 -12.48
N CYS A 298 12.55 -5.65 -12.74
CA CYS A 298 13.32 -6.31 -11.68
C CYS A 298 14.10 -5.35 -10.78
N ARG A 299 14.33 -4.12 -11.23
CA ARG A 299 14.98 -3.04 -10.48
C ARG A 299 14.13 -1.76 -10.43
N ALA A 300 12.80 -1.91 -10.52
CA ALA A 300 11.89 -0.78 -10.52
C ALA A 300 12.05 0.04 -9.23
N PHE A 301 12.01 1.37 -9.38
CA PHE A 301 12.07 2.32 -8.26
C PHE A 301 13.33 2.19 -7.38
N GLY A 302 14.44 1.70 -7.95
CA GLY A 302 15.70 1.53 -7.23
C GLY A 302 15.71 0.34 -6.26
N GLN A 303 14.68 -0.51 -6.30
CA GLN A 303 14.58 -1.70 -5.46
C GLN A 303 14.66 -2.96 -6.31
N ILE A 304 15.36 -3.98 -5.79
CA ILE A 304 15.36 -5.31 -6.40
C ILE A 304 14.01 -5.96 -6.12
N CYS A 305 13.37 -6.50 -7.17
CA CYS A 305 12.12 -7.27 -7.06
C CYS A 305 12.26 -8.36 -6.00
N GLU A 306 11.23 -8.53 -5.17
CA GLU A 306 11.25 -9.50 -4.07
C GLU A 306 11.44 -10.95 -4.54
N PHE A 307 11.14 -11.24 -5.81
CA PHE A 307 11.27 -12.56 -6.42
C PHE A 307 12.47 -12.68 -7.36
N TYR A 308 13.44 -11.77 -7.27
CA TYR A 308 14.61 -11.81 -8.14
C TYR A 308 15.42 -13.10 -7.97
N ASP A 309 15.75 -13.47 -6.72
CA ASP A 309 16.60 -14.63 -6.44
C ASP A 309 15.93 -15.94 -6.91
N ILE A 310 14.63 -16.12 -6.72
CA ILE A 310 13.91 -17.29 -7.24
C ILE A 310 13.84 -17.28 -8.78
N CYS A 311 13.62 -16.12 -9.42
CA CYS A 311 13.50 -16.01 -10.88
C CYS A 311 14.82 -16.27 -11.63
N PHE A 312 15.97 -15.90 -11.05
CA PHE A 312 17.27 -15.89 -11.74
C PHE A 312 18.31 -16.83 -11.12
N LYS A 313 18.17 -17.20 -9.85
CA LYS A 313 19.11 -18.07 -9.14
C LYS A 313 18.46 -19.37 -8.65
N SER A 314 17.14 -19.53 -8.80
CA SER A 314 16.38 -20.64 -8.22
C SER A 314 16.54 -20.73 -6.68
N ASP A 315 16.69 -19.58 -6.03
CA ASP A 315 16.88 -19.45 -4.58
C ASP A 315 15.65 -18.78 -3.95
N ASP A 316 14.92 -19.50 -3.11
CA ASP A 316 13.76 -19.01 -2.37
C ASP A 316 14.01 -18.86 -0.86
N SER A 317 15.26 -18.91 -0.41
CA SER A 317 15.65 -18.85 1.02
C SER A 317 15.17 -17.58 1.76
N LYS A 318 14.92 -16.49 1.04
CA LYS A 318 14.42 -15.21 1.58
C LYS A 318 12.90 -15.08 1.55
N LEU A 319 12.20 -16.10 1.06
CA LEU A 319 10.76 -16.11 0.89
C LEU A 319 10.12 -17.12 1.84
N ILE A 320 8.88 -16.83 2.20
CA ILE A 320 8.03 -17.77 2.93
C ILE A 320 6.98 -18.28 1.96
N LYS A 321 6.72 -19.59 1.99
CA LYS A 321 5.66 -20.20 1.20
C LYS A 321 4.40 -20.37 2.02
N LYS A 322 3.36 -19.62 1.70
CA LYS A 322 2.03 -19.81 2.28
C LYS A 322 1.27 -20.89 1.52
N GLU A 323 0.46 -21.65 2.26
CA GLU A 323 -0.60 -22.43 1.63
C GLU A 323 -1.55 -21.48 0.91
N VAL A 324 -1.63 -21.64 -0.41
CA VAL A 324 -2.65 -20.97 -1.21
C VAL A 324 -3.95 -21.66 -0.88
N LYS A 325 -4.77 -21.03 -0.02
CA LYS A 325 -6.15 -21.46 0.17
C LYS A 325 -6.82 -21.37 -1.20
N ASN A 326 -7.25 -22.51 -1.74
CA ASN A 326 -8.15 -22.52 -2.89
C ASN A 326 -9.39 -21.71 -2.46
N ALA A 327 -9.51 -20.50 -2.98
CA ALA A 327 -10.54 -19.54 -2.60
C ALA A 327 -11.86 -19.82 -3.29
#